data_AF-A0A3M1KKD2-F1
#
_entry.id   AF-A0A3M1KKD2-F1
#
_cell.length_a   1.000
_cell.length_b   1.000
_cell.length_c   1.000
_cell.angle_alpha   90.00
_cell.angle_beta   90.00
_cell.angle_gamma   90.00
#
_symmetry.space_group_name_H-M   'P 1'
#
loop_
_entity.id
_entity.type
_entity.pdbx_description
1 polymer ?
#
loop_
_entity_poly.entity_id
_entity_poly.type
_entity_poly.pdbx_seq_one_letter_code
_entity_poly.pdbx_strand_id
1 'polypeptide(L)'
;MSAAKVFTEMDACVDAIIEKVGKEIVFGMPLGLGKPIHLANALYARAKKDPSVHLKIVTAISLEKPSGSSNLEKKFMGPFAERLFKGIPDLEYVKDLRAKKVPENIEIHEFFFKAGSYLNHPGQQQNYIMSNYTHVFRDLMDYG
;
A
#
# COMPACT_ATOMS: atom_id res chain seq x y z
N MET A 1 -26.82 -12.83 -8.54
CA MET A 1 -25.62 -12.37 -7.80
C MET A 1 -25.86 -12.62 -6.32
N SER A 2 -24.94 -13.30 -5.62
CA SER A 2 -24.99 -13.34 -4.15
C SER A 2 -24.94 -11.90 -3.62
N ALA A 3 -25.68 -11.61 -2.55
CA ALA A 3 -25.56 -10.34 -1.85
C ALA A 3 -24.10 -10.10 -1.42
N ALA A 4 -23.66 -8.84 -1.42
CA ALA A 4 -22.35 -8.47 -0.91
C ALA A 4 -22.26 -8.81 0.59
N LYS A 5 -21.21 -9.54 0.99
CA LYS A 5 -20.92 -9.76 2.41
C LYS A 5 -20.37 -8.46 3.00
N VAL A 6 -20.93 -8.02 4.12
CA VAL A 6 -20.49 -6.84 4.88
C VAL A 6 -19.75 -7.31 6.12
N PHE A 7 -18.59 -6.72 6.38
CA PHE A 7 -17.76 -7.02 7.55
C PHE A 7 -17.62 -5.76 8.40
N THR A 8 -17.69 -5.90 9.72
CA THR A 8 -17.43 -4.82 10.68
C THR A 8 -16.00 -4.84 11.21
N GLU A 9 -15.33 -6.00 11.12
CA GLU A 9 -13.95 -6.21 11.55
C GLU A 9 -13.05 -6.50 10.36
N MET A 10 -11.89 -5.85 10.32
CA MET A 10 -10.98 -5.96 9.18
C MET A 10 -10.35 -7.35 9.09
N ASP A 11 -10.06 -8.00 10.22
CA ASP A 11 -9.53 -9.36 10.24
C ASP A 11 -10.50 -10.37 9.62
N ALA A 12 -11.81 -10.25 9.93
CA ALA A 12 -12.83 -11.09 9.32
C ALA A 12 -12.95 -10.85 7.81
N CYS A 13 -12.76 -9.60 7.36
CA CYS A 13 -12.71 -9.28 5.93
C CYS A 13 -11.49 -9.92 5.25
N VAL A 14 -10.32 -9.85 5.89
CA VAL A 14 -9.08 -10.49 5.40
C VAL A 14 -9.21 -12.02 5.36
N ASP A 15 -9.80 -12.62 6.39
CA ASP A 15 -10.07 -14.06 6.42
C ASP A 15 -10.96 -14.49 5.26
N ALA A 16 -12.04 -13.74 5.01
CA ALA A 16 -12.93 -14.01 3.89
C ALA A 16 -12.26 -13.79 2.52
N ILE A 17 -11.33 -12.84 2.40
CA ILE A 17 -10.52 -12.66 1.18
C ILE A 17 -9.65 -13.90 0.97
N ILE A 18 -8.89 -14.32 1.98
CA ILE A 18 -7.99 -15.49 1.88
C ILE A 18 -8.77 -16.77 1.60
N GLU A 19 -9.92 -16.97 2.24
CA GLU A 19 -10.82 -18.10 1.97
C GLU A 19 -11.26 -18.11 0.50
N LYS A 20 -11.51 -16.91 -0.07
CA LYS A 20 -12.06 -16.77 -1.41
C LYS A 20 -11.02 -16.87 -2.52
N VAL A 21 -9.84 -16.26 -2.34
CA VAL A 21 -8.81 -16.14 -3.40
C VAL A 21 -7.57 -16.98 -3.13
N GLY A 22 -7.45 -17.55 -1.92
CA GLY A 22 -6.28 -18.29 -1.49
C GLY A 22 -5.21 -17.39 -0.86
N LYS A 23 -4.00 -17.94 -0.75
CA LYS A 23 -2.85 -17.30 -0.10
C LYS A 23 -1.92 -16.53 -1.05
N GLU A 24 -2.16 -16.62 -2.35
CA GLU A 24 -1.50 -15.82 -3.39
C GLU A 24 -2.41 -14.64 -3.72
N ILE A 25 -2.13 -13.47 -3.15
CA ILE A 25 -3.02 -12.31 -3.23
C ILE A 25 -2.37 -11.21 -4.07
N VAL A 26 -2.98 -10.89 -5.20
CA VAL A 26 -2.70 -9.66 -5.94
C VAL A 26 -3.73 -8.60 -5.56
N PHE A 27 -3.28 -7.58 -4.83
CA PHE A 27 -4.10 -6.50 -4.34
C PHE A 27 -3.89 -5.23 -5.18
N GLY A 28 -4.73 -5.09 -6.20
CA GLY A 28 -4.80 -3.89 -7.05
C GLY A 28 -5.54 -2.74 -6.36
N MET A 29 -4.84 -1.62 -6.13
CA MET A 29 -5.40 -0.41 -5.52
C MET A 29 -5.33 0.76 -6.53
N PRO A 30 -6.46 1.39 -6.88
CA PRO A 30 -6.50 2.40 -7.95
C PRO A 30 -5.70 3.67 -7.63
N LEU A 31 -5.57 4.01 -6.34
CA LEU A 31 -4.83 5.16 -5.85
C LEU A 31 -4.49 4.94 -4.37
N GLY A 32 -3.23 4.98 -3.95
CA GLY A 32 -2.81 4.94 -2.54
C GLY A 32 -3.12 6.21 -1.77
N LEU A 33 -4.26 6.84 -2.08
CA LEU A 33 -4.75 8.14 -1.62
C LEU A 33 -5.93 7.91 -0.66
N GLY A 34 -5.65 7.31 0.50
CA GLY A 34 -6.64 7.26 1.57
C GLY A 34 -7.66 6.12 1.50
N LYS A 35 -7.78 5.39 0.38
CA LYS A 35 -8.79 4.34 0.24
C LYS A 35 -8.25 3.12 -0.51
N PRO A 36 -8.35 1.90 0.04
CA PRO A 36 -8.79 1.51 1.38
C PRO A 36 -7.60 1.26 2.34
N ILE A 37 -7.09 2.29 3.03
CA ILE A 37 -5.89 2.18 3.90
C ILE A 37 -6.03 1.06 4.94
N HIS A 38 -7.19 0.97 5.62
CA HIS A 38 -7.37 -0.01 6.68
C HIS A 38 -7.30 -1.45 6.16
N LEU A 39 -7.89 -1.72 4.99
CA LEU A 39 -7.83 -3.04 4.37
C LEU A 39 -6.41 -3.36 3.89
N ALA A 40 -5.73 -2.39 3.27
CA ALA A 40 -4.36 -2.55 2.84
C ALA A 40 -3.42 -2.88 4.03
N ASN A 41 -3.56 -2.15 5.14
CA ASN A 41 -2.79 -2.40 6.35
C ASN A 41 -3.12 -3.76 6.97
N ALA A 42 -4.39 -4.18 6.98
CA ALA A 42 -4.77 -5.49 7.52
C ALA A 42 -4.25 -6.66 6.67
N LEU A 43 -4.33 -6.56 5.34
CA LEU A 43 -3.71 -7.55 4.43
C LEU A 43 -2.20 -7.59 4.62
N TYR A 44 -1.56 -6.43 4.71
CA TYR A 44 -0.12 -6.31 4.94
C TYR A 44 0.30 -6.91 6.29
N ALA A 45 -0.42 -6.59 7.37
CA ALA A 45 -0.19 -7.15 8.70
C ALA A 45 -0.38 -8.66 8.73
N ARG A 46 -1.37 -9.18 7.99
CA ARG A 46 -1.59 -10.62 7.83
C ARG A 46 -0.41 -11.30 7.15
N ALA A 47 0.03 -10.79 6.01
CA ALA A 47 1.17 -11.33 5.27
C ALA A 47 2.48 -11.21 6.06
N LYS A 48 2.67 -10.16 6.86
CA LYS A 48 3.81 -10.03 7.79
C LYS A 48 3.83 -11.10 8.87
N LYS A 49 2.65 -11.49 9.38
CA LYS A 49 2.51 -12.45 10.47
C LYS A 49 2.58 -13.90 9.99
N ASP A 50 2.06 -14.18 8.80
CA ASP A 50 2.02 -15.51 8.18
C ASP A 50 2.80 -15.49 6.85
N PRO A 51 4.07 -15.92 6.83
CA PRO A 51 4.87 -15.97 5.60
C PRO A 51 4.33 -16.91 4.52
N SER A 52 3.33 -17.75 4.82
CA SER A 52 2.67 -18.57 3.79
C SER A 52 1.65 -17.79 2.96
N VAL A 53 1.34 -16.54 3.33
CA VAL A 53 0.51 -15.62 2.54
C VAL A 53 1.44 -14.73 1.71
N HIS A 54 1.43 -14.91 0.39
CA HIS A 54 2.15 -14.05 -0.53
C HIS A 54 1.26 -12.90 -0.96
N LEU A 55 1.74 -11.67 -0.76
CA LEU A 55 0.97 -10.46 -1.03
C LEU A 55 1.71 -9.58 -2.03
N LYS A 56 1.10 -9.36 -3.19
CA LYS A 56 1.54 -8.40 -4.19
C LYS A 56 0.61 -7.19 -4.17
N ILE A 57 1.09 -6.05 -3.72
CA ILE A 57 0.36 -4.78 -3.78
C ILE A 57 0.71 -4.08 -5.08
N VAL A 58 -0.28 -3.75 -5.90
CA VAL A 58 -0.08 -2.98 -7.13
C VAL A 58 -0.91 -1.71 -7.08
N THR A 59 -0.28 -0.54 -7.12
CA THR A 59 -0.95 0.75 -6.91
C THR A 59 -0.39 1.85 -7.79
N ALA A 60 -1.12 2.96 -7.92
CA ALA A 60 -0.64 4.14 -8.63
C ALA A 60 0.54 4.78 -7.93
N ILE A 61 0.28 5.38 -6.77
CA ILE A 61 1.22 6.12 -5.96
C ILE A 61 0.81 5.93 -4.50
N SER A 62 1.77 5.69 -3.62
CA SER A 62 1.54 5.61 -2.19
C SER A 62 1.82 6.95 -1.53
N LEU A 63 0.77 7.63 -1.07
CA LEU A 63 0.93 8.90 -0.37
C LEU A 63 0.98 8.69 1.14
N GLU A 64 1.94 9.35 1.76
CA GLU A 64 2.08 9.38 3.20
C GLU A 64 1.85 10.79 3.71
N LYS A 65 1.48 10.86 4.99
CA LYS A 65 1.38 12.14 5.68
C LYS A 65 2.71 12.87 5.57
N PRO A 66 2.68 14.18 5.25
CA PRO A 66 3.88 14.97 5.19
C PRO A 66 4.53 15.00 6.57
N SER A 67 5.83 14.73 6.61
CA SER A 67 6.66 14.86 7.79
C SER A 67 7.86 15.73 7.45
N GLY A 68 8.31 16.50 8.43
CA GLY A 68 9.57 17.24 8.31
C GLY A 68 10.76 16.34 8.59
N SER A 69 11.86 16.53 7.85
CA SER A 69 13.12 15.83 8.09
C SER A 69 13.96 16.55 9.15
N SER A 70 14.09 17.87 9.02
CA SER A 70 14.79 18.74 9.97
C SER A 70 13.90 19.20 11.13
N ASN A 71 14.52 19.73 12.19
CA ASN A 71 13.77 20.28 13.34
C ASN A 71 12.83 21.43 12.91
N LEU A 72 13.31 22.32 12.04
CA LEU A 72 12.51 23.44 11.53
C LEU A 72 11.33 22.94 10.68
N GLU A 73 11.57 22.02 9.74
CA GLU A 73 10.50 21.42 8.95
C GLU A 73 9.47 20.72 9.82
N LYS A 74 9.89 20.00 10.88
CA LYS A 74 8.95 19.32 11.79
C LYS A 74 8.07 20.31 12.55
N LYS A 75 8.63 21.44 13.01
CA LYS A 75 7.85 22.49 13.67
C LYS A 75 6.82 23.13 12.75
N PHE A 76 7.12 23.21 11.46
CA PHE A 76 6.20 23.75 10.45
C PHE A 76 5.17 22.71 9.97
N MET A 77 5.63 21.50 9.62
CA MET A 77 4.80 20.40 9.09
C MET A 77 3.94 19.71 10.15
N GLY A 78 4.39 19.63 11.39
CA GLY A 78 3.66 18.96 12.48
C GLY A 78 2.25 19.52 12.68
N PRO A 79 2.08 20.84 12.91
CA PRO A 79 0.76 21.46 13.04
C PRO A 79 -0.12 21.29 11.79
N PHE A 80 0.49 21.32 10.59
CA PHE A 80 -0.21 21.09 9.34
C PHE A 80 -0.74 19.65 9.24
N ALA A 81 0.11 18.67 9.54
CA ALA A 81 -0.25 17.25 9.53
C ALA A 81 -1.33 16.94 10.57
N GLU A 82 -1.22 17.47 11.79
CA GLU A 82 -2.24 17.31 12.83
C GLU A 82 -3.59 17.92 12.42
N ARG A 83 -3.59 19.08 11.77
CA ARG A 83 -4.84 19.73 11.36
C ARG A 83 -5.55 18.99 10.21
N LEU A 84 -4.80 18.46 9.24
CA LEU A 84 -5.38 17.94 7.99
C LEU A 84 -5.42 16.41 7.90
N PHE A 85 -4.56 15.70 8.64
CA PHE A 85 -4.38 14.25 8.51
C PHE A 85 -4.63 13.49 9.82
N LYS A 86 -5.07 14.17 10.88
CA LYS A 86 -5.47 13.52 12.13
C LYS A 86 -6.57 12.49 11.87
N GLY A 87 -6.40 11.30 12.45
CA GLY A 87 -7.33 10.18 12.31
C GLY A 87 -7.17 9.36 11.02
N ILE A 88 -6.41 9.83 10.04
CA ILE A 88 -6.06 9.03 8.85
C ILE A 88 -4.93 8.09 9.27
N PRO A 89 -4.99 6.76 9.07
CA PRO A 89 -3.85 5.89 9.34
C PRO A 89 -2.75 6.11 8.30
N ASP A 90 -1.52 5.73 8.63
CA ASP A 90 -0.45 5.67 7.62
C ASP A 90 -0.54 4.32 6.88
N LEU A 91 -0.06 4.28 5.64
CA LEU A 91 0.17 3.02 4.93
C LEU A 91 1.40 2.32 5.52
N GLU A 92 1.20 1.19 6.19
CA GLU A 92 2.27 0.51 6.92
C GLU A 92 3.35 -0.05 5.99
N TYR A 93 2.95 -0.58 4.82
CA TYR A 93 3.90 -1.08 3.84
C TYR A 93 4.85 0.01 3.34
N VAL A 94 4.42 1.28 3.27
CA VAL A 94 5.28 2.37 2.81
C VAL A 94 6.33 2.72 3.86
N LYS A 95 6.00 2.61 5.14
CA LYS A 95 6.97 2.79 6.25
C LYS A 95 8.08 1.75 6.15
N ASP A 96 7.71 0.47 6.02
CA ASP A 96 8.67 -0.62 5.90
C ASP A 96 9.44 -0.55 4.58
N LEU A 97 8.79 -0.14 3.50
CA LEU A 97 9.43 0.07 2.21
C LEU A 97 10.56 1.09 2.29
N ARG A 98 10.30 2.27 2.89
CA ARG A 98 11.35 3.27 3.10
C ARG A 98 12.45 2.80 4.03
N ALA A 99 12.11 2.00 5.02
CA ALA A 99 13.07 1.40 5.93
C ALA A 99 13.85 0.21 5.32
N LYS A 100 13.52 -0.23 4.09
CA LYS A 100 14.04 -1.45 3.46
C LYS A 100 13.80 -2.70 4.33
N LYS A 101 12.59 -2.82 4.88
CA LYS A 101 12.15 -3.87 5.82
C LYS A 101 10.89 -4.62 5.35
N VAL A 102 10.56 -4.54 4.07
CA VAL A 102 9.45 -5.32 3.50
C VAL A 102 9.84 -6.79 3.55
N PRO A 103 9.00 -7.69 4.11
CA PRO A 103 9.27 -9.13 4.10
C PRO A 103 9.37 -9.70 2.69
N GLU A 104 10.07 -10.83 2.54
CA GLU A 104 10.31 -11.47 1.24
C GLU A 104 9.02 -11.98 0.56
N ASN A 105 8.00 -12.34 1.33
CA ASN A 105 6.70 -12.78 0.81
C ASN A 105 5.77 -11.61 0.40
N ILE A 106 6.27 -10.37 0.42
CA ILE A 106 5.49 -9.18 0.08
C ILE A 106 6.19 -8.38 -1.02
N GLU A 107 5.46 -8.13 -2.10
CA GLU A 107 5.90 -7.30 -3.21
C GLU A 107 5.05 -6.03 -3.30
N ILE A 108 5.69 -4.90 -3.59
CA ILE A 108 5.02 -3.61 -3.76
C ILE A 108 5.45 -3.04 -5.10
N HIS A 109 4.47 -2.82 -5.97
CA HIS A 109 4.65 -2.30 -7.32
C HIS A 109 3.87 -0.99 -7.46
N GLU A 110 4.52 0.02 -8.01
CA GLU A 110 3.91 1.33 -8.23
C GLU A 110 4.14 1.80 -9.68
N PHE A 111 3.10 2.35 -10.31
CA PHE A 111 3.22 2.92 -11.66
C PHE A 111 3.45 4.44 -11.68
N PHE A 112 3.40 5.11 -10.53
CA PHE A 112 3.82 6.49 -10.33
C PHE A 112 4.60 6.65 -9.03
N PHE A 113 5.84 7.14 -9.11
CA PHE A 113 6.57 7.55 -7.92
C PHE A 113 6.31 8.99 -7.56
N LYS A 114 6.25 9.26 -6.26
CA LYS A 114 6.41 10.62 -5.75
C LYS A 114 7.80 11.11 -6.19
N ALA A 115 7.86 12.30 -6.79
CA ALA A 115 9.11 12.85 -7.28
C ALA A 115 10.18 12.85 -6.17
N GLY A 116 11.32 12.21 -6.46
CA GLY A 116 12.46 12.12 -5.56
C GLY A 116 12.34 11.14 -4.37
N SER A 117 11.24 10.39 -4.21
CA SER A 117 11.05 9.54 -3.02
C SER A 117 11.88 8.25 -3.00
N TYR A 118 12.25 7.71 -4.16
CA TYR A 118 12.96 6.43 -4.30
C TYR A 118 14.31 6.55 -5.02
N LEU A 119 14.98 7.69 -4.83
CA LEU A 119 16.39 7.84 -5.22
C LEU A 119 17.23 6.81 -4.43
N ASN A 120 18.12 6.10 -5.12
CA ASN A 120 18.98 5.07 -4.54
C ASN A 120 18.24 3.89 -3.86
N HIS A 121 17.07 3.52 -4.39
CA HIS A 121 16.28 2.39 -3.91
C HIS A 121 16.08 1.33 -5.01
N PRO A 122 17.03 0.39 -5.20
CA PRO A 122 16.99 -0.58 -6.30
C PRO A 122 15.70 -1.41 -6.38
N GLY A 123 15.18 -1.88 -5.23
CA GLY A 123 13.95 -2.67 -5.18
C GLY A 123 12.74 -1.94 -5.78
N GLN A 124 12.41 -0.75 -5.27
CA GLN A 124 11.39 0.09 -5.89
C GLN A 124 11.68 0.42 -7.36
N GLN A 125 12.90 0.76 -7.72
CA GLN A 125 13.21 1.07 -9.13
C GLN A 125 12.95 -0.12 -10.06
N GLN A 126 13.15 -1.36 -9.59
CA GLN A 126 12.83 -2.59 -10.32
C GLN A 126 11.33 -2.90 -10.33
N ASN A 127 10.61 -2.54 -9.26
CA ASN A 127 9.17 -2.72 -9.13
C ASN A 127 8.34 -1.56 -9.72
N TYR A 128 8.99 -0.66 -10.47
CA TYR A 128 8.30 0.40 -11.19
C TYR A 128 7.57 -0.16 -12.41
N ILE A 129 6.28 0.14 -12.51
CA ILE A 129 5.48 -0.23 -13.68
C ILE A 129 5.39 0.98 -14.62
N MET A 130 5.97 0.86 -15.81
CA MET A 130 5.80 1.88 -16.85
C MET A 130 4.41 1.77 -17.48
N SER A 131 3.41 2.39 -16.85
CA SER A 131 2.05 2.48 -17.38
C SER A 131 1.51 3.91 -17.29
N ASN A 132 0.52 4.21 -18.11
CA ASN A 132 -0.28 5.43 -18.02
C ASN A 132 -1.73 5.06 -17.69
N TYR A 133 -2.49 5.98 -17.10
CA TYR A 133 -3.86 5.71 -16.62
C TYR A 133 -4.80 5.08 -17.65
N THR A 134 -4.62 5.37 -18.93
CA THR A 134 -5.41 4.77 -20.01
C THR A 134 -5.23 3.25 -20.12
N HIS A 135 -4.05 2.74 -19.77
CA HIS A 135 -3.65 1.36 -19.98
C HIS A 135 -3.48 0.56 -18.69
N VAL A 136 -3.45 1.24 -17.55
CA VAL A 136 -3.12 0.59 -16.28
C VAL A 136 -4.05 -0.55 -15.92
N PHE A 137 -5.34 -0.49 -16.29
CA PHE A 137 -6.24 -1.61 -16.04
C PHE A 137 -5.78 -2.89 -16.75
N ARG A 138 -5.41 -2.81 -18.02
CA ARG A 138 -4.88 -3.95 -18.78
C ARG A 138 -3.57 -4.42 -18.15
N ASP A 139 -2.66 -3.49 -17.90
CA ASP A 139 -1.32 -3.85 -17.41
C ASP A 139 -1.40 -4.47 -16.00
N LEU A 140 -2.35 -4.03 -15.15
CA LEU A 140 -2.61 -4.67 -13.85
C LEU A 140 -3.17 -6.09 -13.97
N MET A 141 -4.02 -6.36 -14.97
CA MET A 141 -4.53 -7.71 -15.22
C MET A 141 -3.42 -8.67 -15.64
N ASP A 142 -2.37 -8.19 -16.30
CA ASP A 142 -1.20 -9.01 -16.67
C ASP A 142 -0.31 -9.37 -15.46
N TYR A 143 -0.50 -8.71 -14.32
CA TYR A 143 0.23 -8.99 -13.06
C TYR A 143 -0.40 -10.10 -12.20
N GLY A 144 -1.60 -10.58 -12.58
CA GLY A 144 -2.36 -11.64 -11.89
C GLY A 144 -3.72 -11.16 -11.38
#